data_AF-A0A351GEW3-F1
#
_entry.id   AF-A0A351GEW3-F1
#
_cell.length_a   1.000
_cell.length_b   1.000
_cell.length_c   1.000
_cell.angle_alpha   90.00
_cell.angle_beta   90.00
_cell.angle_gamma   90.00
#
_symmetry.space_group_name_H-M   'P 1'
#
loop_
_entity.id
_entity.type
_entity.pdbx_description
1 polymer ?
#
loop_
_entity_poly.entity_id
_entity_poly.type
_entity_poly.pdbx_seq_one_letter_code
_entity_poly.pdbx_strand_id
1 'polypeptide(L)'
;MKQEELFENENPFVYKYDYERLKTGMARVFQFMKGNDWKTLKEISNVTNVPEASASAYLRDFRKAKYGLHTVDRRVRGNRSKGLWEYKLTLNNNET
;
A
#
# COMPACT_ATOMS: atom_id res chain seq x y z
N MET A 1 -37.03 -0.40 23.40
CA MET A 1 -36.33 0.44 22.40
C MET A 1 -35.46 1.43 23.16
N LYS A 2 -34.17 1.12 23.33
CA LYS A 2 -33.13 2.07 23.73
C LYS A 2 -31.90 1.73 22.90
N GLN A 3 -31.54 2.68 22.05
CA GLN A 3 -30.42 2.67 21.13
C GLN A 3 -29.31 3.46 21.82
N GLU A 4 -28.45 2.81 22.61
CA GLU A 4 -27.46 3.54 23.42
C GLU A 4 -26.13 2.78 23.67
N GLU A 5 -25.82 1.73 22.92
CA GLU A 5 -24.51 1.03 23.00
C GLU A 5 -23.86 0.88 21.62
N LEU A 6 -23.54 1.99 20.97
CA LEU A 6 -22.88 1.98 19.66
C LEU A 6 -21.48 2.61 19.65
N PHE A 7 -20.95 3.02 20.81
CA PHE A 7 -19.63 3.67 20.89
C PHE A 7 -18.87 3.30 22.16
N GLU A 8 -18.57 2.02 22.37
CA GLU A 8 -17.44 1.60 23.23
C GLU A 8 -16.39 0.91 22.37
N ASN A 9 -15.61 1.70 21.64
CA ASN A 9 -14.32 1.27 21.12
C ASN A 9 -13.41 2.51 21.08
N GLU A 10 -12.93 2.92 22.25
CA GLU A 10 -12.00 4.04 22.38
C GLU A 10 -10.59 3.73 21.83
N ASN A 11 -10.32 2.50 21.40
CA ASN A 11 -9.15 2.22 20.57
C ASN A 11 -9.30 0.88 19.83
N PRO A 12 -9.50 0.84 18.49
CA PRO A 12 -9.56 -0.41 17.73
C PRO A 12 -8.19 -1.12 17.63
N PHE A 13 -7.15 -0.59 18.28
CA PHE A 13 -5.78 -1.05 18.16
C PHE A 13 -5.46 -2.12 19.22
N VAL A 14 -5.52 -3.40 18.81
CA VAL A 14 -5.14 -4.53 19.67
C VAL A 14 -3.73 -4.97 19.32
N TYR A 15 -2.77 -4.55 20.14
CA TYR A 15 -1.32 -4.75 19.97
C TYR A 15 -0.92 -6.19 19.58
N LYS A 16 -1.58 -7.21 20.15
CA LYS A 16 -1.28 -8.63 19.92
C LYS A 16 -1.74 -9.15 18.54
N TYR A 17 -2.80 -8.60 17.97
CA TYR A 17 -3.28 -8.95 16.62
C TYR A 17 -2.72 -8.02 15.54
N ASP A 18 -2.39 -6.78 15.90
CA ASP A 18 -1.74 -5.84 14.99
C ASP A 18 -0.28 -6.21 14.71
N TYR A 19 0.47 -6.77 15.67
CA TYR A 19 1.88 -7.14 15.48
C TYR A 19 2.13 -8.27 14.45
N GLU A 20 1.23 -9.25 14.33
CA GLU A 20 1.29 -10.29 13.30
C GLU A 20 0.72 -9.81 11.95
N ARG A 21 -0.33 -8.96 11.97
CA ARG A 21 -0.85 -8.27 10.78
C ARG A 21 0.18 -7.30 10.17
N LEU A 22 1.11 -6.81 11.01
CA LEU A 22 2.28 -5.98 10.70
C LEU A 22 3.43 -6.74 9.99
N LYS A 23 3.24 -8.01 9.60
CA LYS A 23 3.75 -8.53 8.31
C LYS A 23 2.96 -7.89 7.14
N THR A 24 2.99 -6.57 7.18
CA THR A 24 2.07 -5.54 6.70
C THR A 24 1.44 -5.74 5.33
N GLY A 25 0.26 -5.13 5.13
CA GLY A 25 -0.23 -4.81 3.78
C GLY A 25 0.86 -4.14 2.92
N MET A 26 1.74 -3.34 3.54
CA MET A 26 2.94 -2.79 2.92
C MET A 26 3.91 -3.87 2.41
N ALA A 27 4.22 -4.91 3.20
CA ALA A 27 5.07 -6.02 2.75
C ALA A 27 4.45 -6.78 1.58
N ARG A 28 3.14 -7.03 1.60
CA ARG A 28 2.41 -7.64 0.46
C ARG A 28 2.50 -6.77 -0.79
N VAL A 29 2.27 -5.46 -0.65
CA VAL A 29 2.42 -4.49 -1.74
C VAL A 29 3.85 -4.46 -2.26
N PHE A 30 4.86 -4.46 -1.38
CA PHE A 30 6.26 -4.48 -1.77
C PHE A 30 6.61 -5.73 -2.57
N GLN A 31 6.23 -6.92 -2.08
CA GLN A 31 6.48 -8.19 -2.77
C GLN A 31 5.78 -8.28 -4.12
N PHE A 32 4.60 -7.69 -4.27
CA PHE A 32 3.90 -7.62 -5.55
C PHE A 32 4.54 -6.61 -6.52
N MET A 33 5.04 -5.49 -6.00
CA MET A 33 5.58 -4.38 -6.80
C MET A 33 7.05 -4.56 -7.20
N LYS A 34 7.85 -5.34 -6.45
CA LYS A 34 9.29 -5.51 -6.69
C LYS A 34 9.66 -6.11 -8.06
N GLY A 35 8.68 -6.63 -8.81
CA GLY A 35 8.87 -7.21 -10.15
C GLY A 35 9.13 -6.22 -11.28
N ASN A 36 9.29 -4.92 -10.99
CA ASN A 36 9.61 -3.87 -11.96
C ASN A 36 8.53 -3.66 -13.06
N ASP A 37 7.31 -4.12 -12.79
CA ASP A 37 6.14 -3.98 -13.66
C ASP A 37 5.31 -2.74 -13.31
N TRP A 38 4.57 -2.24 -14.30
CA TRP A 38 3.55 -1.22 -14.08
C TRP A 38 2.25 -1.84 -13.57
N LYS A 39 1.79 -1.40 -12.41
CA LYS A 39 0.54 -1.85 -11.77
C LYS A 39 -0.33 -0.66 -11.37
N THR A 40 -1.64 -0.79 -11.57
CA THR A 40 -2.64 0.17 -11.07
C THR A 40 -2.94 -0.06 -9.59
N LEU A 41 -3.49 0.95 -8.90
CA LEU A 41 -3.92 0.77 -7.50
C LEU A 41 -4.96 -0.34 -7.35
N LYS A 42 -5.86 -0.48 -8.32
CA LYS A 42 -6.87 -1.55 -8.35
C LYS A 42 -6.23 -2.94 -8.42
N GLU A 43 -5.25 -3.14 -9.31
CA GLU A 43 -4.52 -4.41 -9.41
C GLU A 43 -3.77 -4.72 -8.12
N ILE A 44 -3.10 -3.73 -7.54
CA ILE A 44 -2.40 -3.88 -6.26
C ILE A 44 -3.39 -4.26 -5.15
N SER A 45 -4.51 -3.55 -5.06
CA SER A 45 -5.56 -3.80 -4.07
C SER A 45 -6.13 -5.21 -4.18
N ASN A 46 -6.47 -5.64 -5.40
CA ASN A 46 -7.06 -6.95 -5.66
C ASN A 46 -6.11 -8.09 -5.28
N VAL A 47 -4.82 -7.98 -5.59
CA VAL A 47 -3.84 -9.05 -5.30
C VAL A 47 -3.43 -9.05 -3.84
N THR A 48 -3.22 -7.87 -3.26
CA THR A 48 -2.66 -7.77 -1.90
C THR A 48 -3.73 -7.73 -0.82
N ASN A 49 -5.00 -7.62 -1.19
CA ASN A 49 -6.14 -7.42 -0.30
C ASN A 49 -5.94 -6.21 0.65
N VAL A 50 -5.45 -5.11 0.07
CA VAL A 50 -5.17 -3.83 0.75
C VAL A 50 -5.95 -2.73 0.05
N PRO A 51 -6.70 -1.87 0.75
CA PRO A 51 -7.42 -0.77 0.12
C PRO A 51 -6.50 0.12 -0.72
N GLU A 52 -7.00 0.63 -1.86
CA GLU A 52 -6.24 1.47 -2.78
C GLU A 52 -5.59 2.68 -2.09
N ALA A 53 -6.29 3.29 -1.12
CA ALA A 53 -5.78 4.40 -0.32
C ALA A 53 -4.54 4.00 0.50
N SER A 54 -4.57 2.81 1.13
CA SER A 54 -3.43 2.27 1.86
C SER A 54 -2.29 1.88 0.93
N ALA A 55 -2.58 1.28 -0.22
CA ALA A 55 -1.56 0.96 -1.24
C ALA A 55 -0.84 2.23 -1.73
N SER A 56 -1.59 3.32 -1.98
CA SER A 56 -1.04 4.63 -2.34
C SER A 56 -0.12 5.20 -1.25
N ALA A 57 -0.53 5.08 0.02
CA ALA A 57 0.31 5.50 1.15
C ALA A 57 1.61 4.69 1.23
N TYR A 58 1.56 3.37 1.03
CA TYR A 58 2.74 2.50 1.05
C TYR A 58 3.70 2.78 -0.11
N LEU A 59 3.18 3.00 -1.32
CA LEU A 59 4.00 3.41 -2.48
C LEU A 59 4.76 4.71 -2.22
N ARG A 60 4.12 5.68 -1.56
CA ARG A 60 4.81 6.92 -1.13
C ARG A 60 5.89 6.62 -0.09
N ASP A 61 5.61 5.71 0.83
CA ASP A 61 6.53 5.37 1.91
C ASP A 61 7.79 4.66 1.40
N PHE A 62 7.73 3.80 0.37
CA PHE A 62 8.93 3.14 -0.20
C PHE A 62 10.04 4.10 -0.63
N ARG A 63 9.72 5.37 -0.90
CA ARG A 63 10.69 6.42 -1.23
C ARG A 63 11.47 6.95 -0.03
N LYS A 64 11.05 6.65 1.20
CA LYS A 64 11.68 7.15 2.43
C LYS A 64 12.90 6.32 2.80
N ALA A 65 13.87 6.95 3.47
CA ALA A 65 15.13 6.31 3.87
C ALA A 65 14.94 5.03 4.67
N LYS A 66 14.05 5.06 5.67
CA LYS A 66 13.73 3.91 6.51
C LYS A 66 13.10 2.71 5.78
N TYR A 67 12.69 2.88 4.52
CA TYR A 67 12.09 1.82 3.70
C TYR A 67 12.89 1.55 2.43
N GLY A 68 14.16 1.96 2.38
CA GLY A 68 15.11 1.55 1.32
C GLY A 68 15.34 2.57 0.20
N LEU A 69 14.82 3.81 0.30
CA LEU A 69 14.99 4.86 -0.74
C LEU A 69 14.64 4.36 -2.16
N HIS A 70 13.60 3.55 -2.29
CA HIS A 70 13.22 3.01 -3.58
C HIS A 70 12.61 4.08 -4.48
N THR A 71 12.71 3.89 -5.78
CA THR A 71 12.10 4.78 -6.76
C THR A 71 10.71 4.28 -7.11
N VAL A 72 9.71 5.17 -7.04
CA VAL A 72 8.34 4.88 -7.45
C VAL A 72 7.93 5.84 -8.55
N ASP A 73 7.87 5.32 -9.77
CA ASP A 73 7.41 6.03 -10.95
C ASP A 73 5.90 5.93 -11.08
N ARG A 74 5.29 6.94 -11.73
CA ARG A 74 3.87 6.95 -12.06
C ARG A 74 3.66 7.39 -13.50
N ARG A 75 2.73 6.76 -14.21
CA ARG A 75 2.29 7.21 -15.53
C ARG A 75 0.80 6.94 -15.73
N VAL A 76 0.25 7.55 -16.77
CA VAL A 76 -1.14 7.33 -17.17
C VAL A 76 -1.21 6.04 -17.97
N ARG A 77 -2.14 5.15 -17.61
CA ARG A 77 -2.40 3.93 -18.37
C ARG A 77 -3.32 4.26 -19.55
N GLY A 78 -2.78 4.18 -20.76
CA GLY A 78 -3.54 4.43 -21.99
C GLY A 78 -3.88 5.90 -22.19
N ASN A 79 -5.13 6.21 -22.52
CA ASN A 79 -5.55 7.57 -22.84
C ASN A 79 -5.74 8.43 -21.56
N ARG A 80 -5.18 9.66 -21.59
CA ARG A 80 -5.30 10.66 -20.52
C ARG A 80 -6.74 10.98 -20.13
N SER A 81 -7.68 10.88 -21.07
CA SER A 81 -9.11 11.08 -20.83
C SER A 81 -9.71 10.09 -19.83
N LYS A 82 -9.12 8.89 -19.66
CA LYS A 82 -9.61 7.88 -18.71
C LYS A 82 -9.12 8.10 -17.28
N GLY A 83 -8.13 8.97 -17.07
CA GLY A 83 -7.63 9.32 -15.74
C GLY A 83 -6.95 8.18 -14.95
N LEU A 84 -6.74 7.00 -15.54
CA LEU A 84 -6.18 5.85 -14.85
C LEU A 84 -4.66 5.96 -14.72
N TRP A 85 -4.15 5.78 -13.51
CA TRP A 85 -2.72 5.81 -13.22
C TRP A 85 -2.19 4.42 -12.89
N GLU A 86 -0.95 4.16 -13.32
CA GLU A 86 -0.17 3.01 -12.93
C GLU A 86 1.18 3.43 -12.35
N TYR A 87 1.70 2.58 -11.50
CA TYR A 87 2.87 2.80 -10.68
C TYR A 87 3.87 1.68 -10.92
N LYS A 88 5.15 1.98 -10.80
CA LYS A 88 6.23 1.02 -10.93
C LYS A 88 7.22 1.25 -9.80
N LEU A 89 7.64 0.17 -9.14
CA LEU A 89 8.64 0.20 -8.09
C LEU A 89 9.96 -0.29 -8.66
N THR A 90 10.97 0.57 -8.61
CA THR A 90 12.36 0.24 -8.93
C THR A 90 13.12 0.15 -7.61
N LEU A 91 13.65 -1.04 -7.31
CA LEU A 91 14.42 -1.25 -6.11
C LEU A 91 15.72 -0.44 -6.19
N ASN A 92 16.05 0.23 -5.09
CA ASN A 92 17.36 0.80 -4.92
C ASN A 92 18.25 -0.31 -4.36
N ASN A 93 19.18 -0.81 -5.19
CA ASN A 93 20.19 -1.79 -4.76
C ASN A 93 21.27 -1.05 -3.97
N ASN A 94 20.93 -0.57 -2.78
CA ASN A 94 21.95 -0.28 -1.77
C ASN A 94 22.37 -1.63 -1.18
N GLU A 95 23.08 -2.43 -1.96
CA GLU A 95 23.93 -3.48 -1.40
C GLU A 95 24.92 -2.77 -0.47
N THR A 96 24.80 -3.07 0.82
CA THR A 96 25.75 -2.62 1.84
C THR A 96 26.99 -3.48 1.76
#